data_AF-A0A0S4TXH2-F1
#
_entry.id   AF-A0A0S4TXH2-F1
#
_cell.length_a   1.000
_cell.length_b   1.000
_cell.length_c   1.000
_cell.angle_alpha   90.00
_cell.angle_beta   90.00
_cell.angle_gamma   90.00
#
_symmetry.space_group_name_H-M   'P 1'
#
loop_
_entity.id
_entity.type
_entity.pdbx_description
1 polymer ?
#
loop_
_entity_poly.entity_id
_entity_poly.type
_entity_poly.pdbx_seq_one_letter_code
_entity_poly.pdbx_strand_id
1 'polypeptide(L)'
;MDKSKLEKSIANAFADVEAPPDWALVRSHEGPEAAKIEQAFHGRSDWRTMGAHELDIEPALSLFSDEAWRYYLPAFMIHDIYGRLAHEEVVFHLTVGLTDEDRNELSNPRRYGARTRWDSAVFRCSVFSVGQAKAIVEYLLFKVAEEGERGYFTPHIRQALSNYWLARAESKVE
;
A
#
# COMPACT_ATOMS: atom_id res chain seq x y z
N MET A 1 13.26 14.69 5.05
CA MET A 1 12.27 14.66 6.15
C MET A 1 12.80 13.74 7.24
N ASP A 2 12.59 14.07 8.51
CA ASP A 2 13.03 13.23 9.64
C ASP A 2 12.15 11.97 9.72
N LYS A 3 12.77 10.78 9.83
CA LYS A 3 12.07 9.47 9.87
C LYS A 3 11.06 9.43 11.02
N SER A 4 11.41 9.99 12.19
CA SER A 4 10.50 10.02 13.35
C SER A 4 9.26 10.91 13.11
N LYS A 5 9.42 12.01 12.37
CA LYS A 5 8.27 12.87 12.00
C LYS A 5 7.35 12.17 11.01
N LEU A 6 7.92 11.49 10.01
CA LEU A 6 7.15 10.72 9.03
C LEU A 6 6.39 9.56 9.70
N GLU A 7 7.04 8.80 10.58
CA GLU A 7 6.40 7.73 11.34
C GLU A 7 5.18 8.24 12.11
N LYS A 8 5.30 9.38 12.81
CA LYS A 8 4.17 10.00 13.51
C LYS A 8 3.06 10.44 12.57
N SER A 9 3.41 10.99 11.40
CA SER A 9 2.43 11.38 10.38
C SER A 9 1.63 10.18 9.89
N ILE A 10 2.32 9.08 9.55
CA ILE A 10 1.70 7.80 9.17
C ILE A 10 0.82 7.27 10.31
N ALA A 11 1.35 7.16 11.53
CA ALA A 11 0.61 6.60 12.64
C ALA A 11 -0.67 7.38 12.97
N ASN A 12 -0.62 8.72 12.89
CA ASN A 12 -1.79 9.57 13.11
C ASN A 12 -2.83 9.44 11.99
N ALA A 13 -2.40 9.40 10.72
CA ALA A 13 -3.31 9.32 9.57
C ALA A 13 -4.12 8.02 9.52
N PHE A 14 -3.60 6.95 10.14
CA PHE A 14 -4.23 5.63 10.18
C PHE A 14 -4.73 5.25 11.59
N ALA A 15 -4.75 6.19 12.54
CA ALA A 15 -5.04 5.89 13.94
C ALA A 15 -6.44 5.31 14.15
N ASP A 16 -7.42 5.83 13.40
CA ASP A 16 -8.85 5.52 13.53
C ASP A 16 -9.33 4.43 12.54
N VAL A 17 -8.41 3.74 11.86
CA VAL A 17 -8.81 2.63 10.98
C VAL A 17 -9.15 1.41 11.83
N GLU A 18 -10.38 0.94 11.68
CA GLU A 18 -10.84 -0.29 12.35
C GLU A 18 -10.07 -1.51 11.81
N ALA A 19 -9.70 -2.40 12.73
CA ALA A 19 -9.10 -3.67 12.36
C ALA A 19 -10.09 -4.50 11.51
N PRO A 20 -9.64 -5.13 10.41
CA PRO A 20 -10.49 -6.00 9.64
C PRO A 20 -10.91 -7.20 10.50
N PRO A 21 -12.14 -7.71 10.36
CA PRO A 21 -12.48 -9.01 10.92
C PRO A 21 -11.66 -10.11 10.23
N ASP A 22 -11.44 -11.24 10.91
CA ASP A 22 -10.57 -12.32 10.41
C ASP A 22 -11.00 -12.89 9.04
N TRP A 23 -12.30 -12.84 8.71
CA TRP A 23 -12.82 -13.30 7.42
C TRP A 23 -12.51 -12.33 6.27
N ALA A 24 -12.07 -11.10 6.58
CA ALA A 24 -11.76 -10.04 5.63
C ALA A 24 -10.25 -9.74 5.60
N LEU A 25 -9.39 -10.77 5.70
CA LEU A 25 -7.94 -10.60 5.62
C LEU A 25 -7.41 -10.63 4.19
N VAL A 26 -7.98 -11.47 3.33
CA VAL A 26 -7.48 -11.69 1.96
C VAL A 26 -8.55 -11.42 0.90
N ARG A 27 -8.13 -10.95 -0.28
CA ARG A 27 -9.02 -10.69 -1.43
C ARG A 27 -9.23 -11.90 -2.35
N SER A 28 -8.49 -12.98 -2.14
CA SER A 28 -8.56 -14.19 -2.95
C SER A 28 -8.06 -15.38 -2.14
N HIS A 29 -8.75 -16.52 -2.28
CA HIS A 29 -8.35 -17.83 -1.77
C HIS A 29 -7.79 -18.74 -2.87
N GLU A 30 -7.46 -18.17 -4.03
CA GLU A 30 -6.78 -18.90 -5.10
C GLU A 30 -5.31 -19.13 -4.72
N GLY A 31 -4.95 -20.38 -4.47
CA GLY A 31 -3.58 -20.77 -4.09
C GLY A 31 -3.40 -20.95 -2.57
N PRO A 32 -2.28 -21.57 -2.15
CA PRO A 32 -2.00 -21.84 -0.74
C PRO A 32 -1.56 -20.62 0.08
N GLU A 33 -1.20 -19.50 -0.57
CA GLU A 33 -0.66 -18.31 0.08
C GLU A 33 -1.67 -17.61 0.99
N ALA A 34 -2.95 -17.63 0.62
CA ALA A 34 -4.04 -17.03 1.40
C ALA A 34 -4.10 -17.56 2.83
N ALA A 35 -3.98 -18.88 3.00
CA ALA A 35 -4.02 -19.52 4.31
C ALA A 35 -2.84 -19.11 5.21
N LYS A 36 -1.67 -18.82 4.62
CA LYS A 36 -0.49 -18.35 5.38
C LYS A 36 -0.71 -16.93 5.91
N ILE A 37 -1.30 -16.06 5.09
CA ILE A 37 -1.62 -14.68 5.49
C ILE A 37 -2.71 -14.69 6.55
N GLU A 38 -3.78 -15.46 6.35
CA GLU A 38 -4.83 -15.60 7.37
C GLU A 38 -4.24 -16.08 8.70
N GLN A 39 -3.39 -17.12 8.68
CA GLN A 39 -2.73 -17.60 9.90
C GLN A 39 -1.87 -16.54 10.60
N ALA A 40 -1.10 -15.75 9.85
CA ALA A 40 -0.20 -14.75 10.41
C ALA A 40 -0.93 -13.54 11.01
N PHE A 41 -2.04 -13.14 10.40
CA PHE A 41 -2.78 -11.93 10.77
C PHE A 41 -4.05 -12.21 11.59
N HIS A 42 -4.42 -13.47 11.79
CA HIS A 42 -5.58 -13.87 12.61
C HIS A 42 -5.52 -13.30 14.03
N GLY A 43 -6.59 -12.64 14.46
CA GLY A 43 -6.72 -12.06 15.80
C GLY A 43 -5.77 -10.88 16.07
N ARG A 44 -5.04 -10.37 15.06
CA ARG A 44 -4.16 -9.21 15.22
C ARG A 44 -4.98 -7.93 15.11
N SER A 45 -5.21 -7.29 16.25
CA SER A 45 -6.04 -6.09 16.34
C SER A 45 -5.26 -4.80 16.62
N ASP A 46 -3.93 -4.85 16.67
CA ASP A 46 -3.08 -3.65 16.77
C ASP A 46 -1.84 -3.76 15.88
N TRP A 47 -1.91 -3.15 14.70
CA TRP A 47 -0.81 -3.15 13.72
C TRP A 47 0.48 -2.51 14.27
N ARG A 48 0.38 -1.64 15.30
CA ARG A 48 1.52 -0.91 15.88
C ARG A 48 2.49 -1.83 16.63
N THR A 49 1.99 -2.99 17.07
CA THR A 49 2.79 -3.98 17.81
C THR A 49 3.46 -5.00 16.89
N MET A 50 3.13 -5.00 15.60
CA MET A 50 3.63 -6.00 14.66
C MET A 50 5.10 -5.75 14.32
N GLY A 51 5.92 -6.77 14.48
CA GLY A 51 7.33 -6.75 14.11
C GLY A 51 7.52 -6.93 12.60
N ALA A 52 8.67 -6.49 12.07
CA ALA A 52 8.98 -6.63 10.65
C ALA A 52 8.89 -8.09 10.16
N HIS A 53 9.37 -9.06 10.94
CA HIS A 53 9.29 -10.47 10.57
C HIS A 53 7.86 -11.03 10.46
N GLU A 54 6.92 -10.49 11.25
CA GLU A 54 5.51 -10.88 11.18
C GLU A 54 4.81 -10.28 9.95
N LEU A 55 5.26 -9.10 9.53
CA LEU A 55 4.70 -8.38 8.38
C LEU A 55 5.29 -8.86 7.05
N ASP A 56 6.58 -9.16 7.02
CA ASP A 56 7.37 -9.47 5.82
C ASP A 56 7.15 -10.92 5.32
N ILE A 57 5.87 -11.31 5.25
CA ILE A 57 5.40 -12.59 4.73
C ILE A 57 4.85 -12.35 3.33
N GLU A 58 5.67 -12.61 2.32
CA GLU A 58 5.24 -12.50 0.94
C GLU A 58 4.15 -13.55 0.62
N PRO A 59 3.06 -13.21 -0.10
CA PRO A 59 2.78 -11.92 -0.74
C PRO A 59 1.65 -11.12 -0.05
N ALA A 60 1.78 -10.83 1.26
CA ALA A 60 0.77 -10.14 2.07
C ALA A 60 0.23 -8.87 1.40
N LEU A 61 1.10 -7.95 0.97
CA LEU A 61 0.68 -6.70 0.32
C LEU A 61 0.04 -6.91 -1.05
N SER A 62 0.15 -8.09 -1.66
CA SER A 62 -0.59 -8.44 -2.88
C SER A 62 -1.93 -9.11 -2.62
N LEU A 63 -2.09 -9.80 -1.49
CA LEU A 63 -3.26 -10.63 -1.22
C LEU A 63 -4.21 -10.06 -0.19
N PHE A 64 -3.81 -9.01 0.54
CA PHE A 64 -4.75 -8.33 1.44
C PHE A 64 -6.04 -7.92 0.74
N SER A 65 -7.14 -8.12 1.45
CA SER A 65 -8.42 -7.43 1.19
C SER A 65 -8.23 -5.92 1.23
N ASP A 66 -9.24 -5.19 0.81
CA ASP A 66 -9.23 -3.73 0.84
C ASP A 66 -9.19 -3.20 2.30
N GLU A 67 -9.87 -3.89 3.22
CA GLU A 67 -9.88 -3.59 4.65
C GLU A 67 -8.51 -3.87 5.30
N ALA A 68 -7.93 -5.04 5.05
CA ALA A 68 -6.63 -5.41 5.58
C ALA A 68 -5.51 -4.56 4.97
N TRP A 69 -5.60 -4.25 3.68
CA TRP A 69 -4.69 -3.33 2.99
C TRP A 69 -4.68 -1.97 3.67
N ARG A 70 -5.87 -1.39 3.90
CA ARG A 70 -5.99 -0.09 4.56
C ARG A 70 -5.48 -0.10 6.00
N TYR A 71 -5.74 -1.17 6.74
CA TYR A 71 -5.41 -1.28 8.16
C TYR A 71 -3.92 -1.58 8.42
N TYR A 72 -3.30 -2.52 7.69
CA TYR A 72 -1.94 -2.96 7.96
C TYR A 72 -0.85 -2.18 7.23
N LEU A 73 -1.15 -1.54 6.08
CA LEU A 73 -0.19 -0.72 5.32
C LEU A 73 0.67 0.24 6.17
N PRO A 74 0.15 1.00 7.17
CA PRO A 74 0.98 1.87 7.98
C PRO A 74 2.14 1.14 8.68
N ALA A 75 1.94 -0.10 9.13
CA ALA A 75 3.01 -0.90 9.74
C ALA A 75 4.13 -1.20 8.73
N PHE A 76 3.77 -1.57 7.51
CA PHE A 76 4.72 -1.81 6.42
C PHE A 76 5.48 -0.54 6.05
N MET A 77 4.81 0.60 5.86
CA MET A 77 5.48 1.86 5.58
C MET A 77 6.45 2.24 6.70
N ILE A 78 6.06 2.06 7.97
CA ILE A 78 6.93 2.37 9.12
C ILE A 78 8.15 1.45 9.18
N HIS A 79 8.01 0.14 8.93
CA HIS A 79 9.18 -0.75 8.90
C HIS A 79 10.06 -0.49 7.67
N ASP A 80 9.47 -0.14 6.53
CA ASP A 80 10.21 0.20 5.31
C ASP A 80 11.05 1.48 5.46
N ILE A 81 10.53 2.55 6.09
CA ILE A 81 11.33 3.76 6.31
C ILE A 81 12.57 3.49 7.17
N TYR A 82 12.58 2.43 7.97
CA TYR A 82 13.74 1.99 8.74
C TYR A 82 14.55 0.87 8.08
N GLY A 83 14.20 0.44 6.86
CA GLY A 83 14.88 -0.62 6.12
C GLY A 83 14.80 -1.98 6.81
N ARG A 84 13.67 -2.29 7.45
CA ARG A 84 13.49 -3.52 8.24
C ARG A 84 12.77 -4.65 7.50
N LEU A 85 12.16 -4.37 6.35
CA LEU A 85 11.55 -5.38 5.48
C LEU A 85 12.63 -5.98 4.58
N ALA A 86 12.55 -7.28 4.30
CA ALA A 86 13.50 -7.99 3.45
C ALA A 86 12.87 -8.47 2.13
N HIS A 87 11.54 -8.66 2.06
CA HIS A 87 10.86 -9.23 0.89
C HIS A 87 9.74 -8.33 0.36
N GLU A 88 8.96 -7.71 1.23
CA GLU A 88 7.81 -6.89 0.87
C GLU A 88 8.23 -5.50 0.36
N GLU A 89 7.86 -5.20 -0.88
CA GLU A 89 8.22 -3.96 -1.58
C GLU A 89 7.07 -2.95 -1.53
N VAL A 90 7.02 -2.16 -0.46
CA VAL A 90 5.91 -1.21 -0.19
C VAL A 90 5.75 -0.19 -1.32
N VAL A 91 6.86 0.33 -1.85
CA VAL A 91 6.84 1.29 -2.97
C VAL A 91 6.23 0.68 -4.22
N PHE A 92 6.55 -0.59 -4.53
CA PHE A 92 5.94 -1.29 -5.66
C PHE A 92 4.42 -1.33 -5.51
N HIS A 93 3.90 -1.71 -4.35
CA HIS A 93 2.45 -1.82 -4.15
C HIS A 93 1.70 -0.48 -4.14
N LEU A 94 2.37 0.63 -3.83
CA LEU A 94 1.79 1.97 -3.89
C LEU A 94 1.94 2.64 -5.26
N THR A 95 2.70 2.06 -6.19
CA THR A 95 2.97 2.65 -7.51
C THR A 95 2.49 1.79 -8.68
N VAL A 96 2.39 0.47 -8.50
CA VAL A 96 1.98 -0.47 -9.54
C VAL A 96 0.56 -0.17 -10.02
N GLY A 97 0.37 -0.08 -11.34
CA GLY A 97 -0.91 0.26 -11.94
C GLY A 97 -1.19 1.77 -12.00
N LEU A 98 -0.32 2.63 -11.44
CA LEU A 98 -0.50 4.09 -11.42
C LEU A 98 0.48 4.83 -12.35
N THR A 99 1.18 4.11 -13.22
CA THR A 99 2.05 4.69 -14.25
C THR A 99 1.27 4.97 -15.54
N ASP A 100 1.87 5.72 -16.46
CA ASP A 100 1.25 6.02 -17.76
C ASP A 100 1.12 4.77 -18.65
N GLU A 101 2.03 3.81 -18.51
CA GLU A 101 1.98 2.53 -19.22
C GLU A 101 0.75 1.71 -18.81
N ASP A 102 0.43 1.71 -17.51
CA ASP A 102 -0.68 0.94 -16.94
C ASP A 102 -2.07 1.43 -17.36
N ARG A 103 -2.19 2.66 -17.90
CA ARG A 103 -3.47 3.29 -18.27
C ARG A 103 -4.25 2.51 -19.33
N ASN A 104 -3.53 1.86 -20.25
CA ASN A 104 -4.14 1.15 -21.37
C ASN A 104 -3.87 -0.37 -21.32
N GLU A 105 -3.05 -0.84 -20.39
CA GLU A 105 -2.74 -2.26 -20.25
C GLU A 105 -3.94 -3.00 -19.61
N LEU A 106 -4.53 -3.95 -20.34
CA LEU A 106 -5.64 -4.75 -19.83
C LEU A 106 -5.18 -5.78 -18.81
N SER A 107 -5.85 -5.82 -17.65
CA SER A 107 -5.63 -6.85 -16.64
C SER A 107 -6.40 -8.11 -17.03
N ASN A 108 -5.68 -9.18 -17.41
CA ASN A 108 -6.21 -10.48 -17.81
C ASN A 108 -7.60 -10.39 -18.49
N PRO A 109 -7.66 -10.02 -19.78
CA PRO A 109 -8.93 -9.73 -20.47
C PRO A 109 -9.94 -10.89 -20.44
N ARG A 110 -9.44 -12.13 -20.36
CA ARG A 110 -10.29 -13.33 -20.27
C ARG A 110 -11.08 -13.38 -18.96
N ARG A 111 -10.52 -12.83 -17.89
CA ARG A 111 -11.12 -12.85 -16.54
C ARG A 111 -11.83 -11.54 -16.20
N TYR A 112 -11.26 -10.40 -16.57
CA TYR A 112 -11.74 -9.08 -16.13
C TYR A 112 -12.25 -8.19 -17.27
N GLY A 113 -12.37 -8.72 -18.49
CA GLY A 113 -12.89 -7.99 -19.64
C GLY A 113 -12.04 -6.79 -20.01
N ALA A 114 -12.66 -5.61 -20.07
CA ALA A 114 -11.99 -4.36 -20.44
C ALA A 114 -11.27 -3.65 -19.29
N ARG A 115 -11.19 -4.27 -18.09
CA ARG A 115 -10.54 -3.67 -16.93
C ARG A 115 -9.04 -3.51 -17.17
N THR A 116 -8.54 -2.29 -17.03
CA THR A 116 -7.11 -2.00 -17.11
C THR A 116 -6.40 -2.26 -15.78
N ARG A 117 -5.06 -2.30 -15.81
CA ARG A 117 -4.24 -2.26 -14.59
C ARG A 117 -4.50 -0.98 -13.81
N TRP A 118 -4.65 0.15 -14.51
CA TRP A 118 -5.06 1.42 -13.92
C TRP A 118 -6.38 1.35 -13.16
N ASP A 119 -7.44 0.81 -13.77
CA ASP A 119 -8.75 0.68 -13.10
C ASP A 119 -8.63 -0.14 -11.81
N SER A 120 -7.82 -1.21 -11.85
CA SER A 120 -7.60 -2.08 -10.69
C SER A 120 -6.84 -1.36 -9.57
N ALA A 121 -5.82 -0.58 -9.91
CA ALA A 121 -5.03 0.18 -8.94
C ALA A 121 -5.80 1.35 -8.34
N VAL A 122 -6.55 2.10 -9.16
CA VAL A 122 -7.42 3.18 -8.69
C VAL A 122 -8.49 2.65 -7.74
N PHE A 123 -9.14 1.54 -8.08
CA PHE A 123 -10.10 0.90 -7.19
C PHE A 123 -9.46 0.52 -5.85
N ARG A 124 -8.32 -0.20 -5.90
CA ARG A 124 -7.60 -0.64 -4.69
C ARG A 124 -7.17 0.53 -3.79
N CYS A 125 -6.69 1.63 -4.38
CA CYS A 125 -6.21 2.78 -3.62
C CYS A 125 -7.35 3.73 -3.19
N SER A 126 -8.57 3.55 -3.69
CA SER A 126 -9.71 4.42 -3.36
C SER A 126 -10.12 4.35 -1.89
N VAL A 127 -9.77 3.27 -1.20
CA VAL A 127 -10.07 3.03 0.22
C VAL A 127 -9.43 4.05 1.16
N PHE A 128 -8.36 4.71 0.73
CA PHE A 128 -7.62 5.65 1.57
C PHE A 128 -8.32 7.00 1.63
N SER A 129 -8.52 7.54 2.83
CA SER A 129 -9.01 8.90 3.03
C SER A 129 -7.99 9.94 2.56
N VAL A 130 -8.40 11.19 2.50
CA VAL A 130 -7.52 12.33 2.14
C VAL A 130 -6.32 12.41 3.10
N GLY A 131 -6.54 12.23 4.40
CA GLY A 131 -5.46 12.21 5.40
C GLY A 131 -4.49 11.06 5.21
N GLN A 132 -4.99 9.88 4.87
CA GLN A 132 -4.17 8.69 4.58
C GLN A 132 -3.36 8.87 3.30
N ALA A 133 -3.97 9.43 2.25
CA ALA A 133 -3.28 9.74 1.00
C ALA A 133 -2.17 10.78 1.21
N LYS A 134 -2.36 11.79 2.07
CA LYS A 134 -1.29 12.74 2.45
C LYS A 134 -0.09 12.04 3.08
N ALA A 135 -0.32 11.13 4.03
CA ALA A 135 0.75 10.35 4.64
C ALA A 135 1.48 9.44 3.62
N ILE A 136 0.74 8.83 2.68
CA ILE A 136 1.31 8.05 1.57
C ILE A 136 2.17 8.94 0.66
N VAL A 137 1.71 10.15 0.31
CA VAL A 137 2.50 11.11 -0.47
C VAL A 137 3.79 11.48 0.26
N GLU A 138 3.71 11.79 1.56
CA GLU A 138 4.88 12.09 2.39
C GLU A 138 5.88 10.92 2.41
N TYR A 139 5.40 9.69 2.55
CA TYR A 139 6.20 8.48 2.48
C TYR A 139 6.88 8.32 1.11
N LEU A 140 6.13 8.44 0.01
CA LEU A 140 6.67 8.32 -1.35
C LEU A 140 7.72 9.40 -1.67
N LEU A 141 7.49 10.64 -1.25
CA LEU A 141 8.47 11.73 -1.37
C LEU A 141 9.72 11.46 -0.54
N PHE A 142 9.57 10.86 0.64
CA PHE A 142 10.70 10.41 1.44
C PHE A 142 11.52 9.35 0.70
N LYS A 143 10.89 8.35 0.06
CA LYS A 143 11.60 7.32 -0.73
C LYS A 143 12.33 7.89 -1.94
N VAL A 144 11.75 8.87 -2.66
CA VAL A 144 12.47 9.61 -3.73
C VAL A 144 13.70 10.32 -3.19
N ALA A 145 13.59 10.96 -2.02
CA ALA A 145 14.74 11.64 -1.41
C ALA A 145 15.82 10.66 -0.91
N GLU A 146 15.43 9.46 -0.46
CA GLU A 146 16.33 8.40 0.00
C GLU A 146 17.08 7.72 -1.17
N GLU A 147 16.39 7.37 -2.25
CA GLU A 147 17.00 6.73 -3.43
C GLU A 147 17.71 7.71 -4.37
N GLY A 148 17.28 8.98 -4.39
CA GLY A 148 17.79 10.02 -5.27
C GLY A 148 17.27 9.95 -6.71
N GLU A 149 17.66 10.92 -7.54
CA GLU A 149 17.13 11.09 -8.93
C GLU A 149 17.27 9.87 -9.85
N ARG A 150 18.26 9.01 -9.58
CA ARG A 150 18.54 7.79 -10.35
C ARG A 150 18.09 6.51 -9.64
N GLY A 151 17.29 6.65 -8.58
CA GLY A 151 16.69 5.55 -7.85
C GLY A 151 15.82 4.68 -8.76
N TYR A 152 15.80 3.38 -8.50
CA TYR A 152 15.06 2.41 -9.29
C TYR A 152 13.55 2.73 -9.31
N PHE A 153 12.97 3.05 -8.16
CA PHE A 153 11.54 3.36 -8.07
C PHE A 153 11.23 4.84 -8.31
N THR A 154 12.21 5.74 -8.29
CA THR A 154 11.99 7.18 -8.42
C THR A 154 11.11 7.58 -9.62
N PRO A 155 11.30 7.03 -10.85
CA PRO A 155 10.39 7.30 -11.97
C PRO A 155 8.95 6.84 -11.72
N HIS A 156 8.76 5.65 -11.16
CA HIS A 156 7.45 5.08 -10.83
C HIS A 156 6.74 5.90 -9.76
N ILE A 157 7.47 6.31 -8.72
CA ILE A 157 6.95 7.17 -7.66
C ILE A 157 6.47 8.50 -8.24
N ARG A 158 7.28 9.15 -9.09
CA ARG A 158 6.92 10.44 -9.71
C ARG A 158 5.65 10.35 -10.54
N GLN A 159 5.52 9.30 -11.34
CA GLN A 159 4.31 9.08 -12.13
C GLN A 159 3.11 8.82 -11.23
N ALA A 160 3.20 7.90 -10.26
CA ALA A 160 2.09 7.61 -9.35
C ALA A 160 1.66 8.83 -8.52
N LEU A 161 2.62 9.66 -8.08
CA LEU A 161 2.35 10.94 -7.40
C LEU A 161 1.55 11.89 -8.30
N SER A 162 2.03 12.14 -9.51
CA SER A 162 1.40 13.05 -10.48
C SER A 162 0.04 12.53 -10.95
N ASN A 163 -0.08 11.23 -11.17
CA ASN A 163 -1.24 10.61 -11.79
C ASN A 163 -2.40 10.40 -10.83
N TYR A 164 -2.12 10.16 -9.54
CA TYR A 164 -3.15 9.75 -8.58
C TYR A 164 -2.97 10.36 -7.19
N TRP A 165 -1.82 10.15 -6.54
CA TRP A 165 -1.71 10.40 -5.09
C TRP A 165 -1.80 11.87 -4.70
N LEU A 166 -1.19 12.79 -5.46
CA LEU A 166 -1.28 14.23 -5.15
C LEU A 166 -2.73 14.73 -5.25
N ALA A 167 -3.44 14.37 -6.32
CA ALA A 167 -4.84 14.70 -6.47
C ALA A 167 -5.71 14.07 -5.37
N ARG A 168 -5.42 12.82 -4.96
CA ARG A 168 -6.15 12.15 -3.87
C ARG A 168 -5.91 12.85 -2.52
N ALA A 169 -4.70 13.32 -2.27
CA ALA A 169 -4.30 14.04 -1.05
C ALA A 169 -4.90 15.46 -0.97
N GLU A 170 -5.35 16.03 -2.08
CA GLU A 170 -5.96 17.36 -2.16
C GLU A 170 -7.49 17.32 -2.34
N SER A 171 -8.06 16.14 -2.58
CA SER A 171 -9.50 15.99 -2.81
C SER A 171 -10.31 16.53 -1.63
N LYS A 172 -11.30 17.36 -1.93
CA LYS A 172 -12.22 17.93 -0.93
C LYS A 172 -13.49 17.10 -0.73
N VAL A 173 -13.56 15.92 -1.36
CA VAL A 173 -14.76 15.07 -1.34
C VAL A 173 -14.54 13.96 -0.32
N GLU A 174 -15.24 14.08 0.81
CA GLU A 174 -15.56 13.01 1.77
C GLU A 174 -16.94 12.42 1.44
#